data_AF-A0A2V9PD29-F1
#
_entry.id   AF-A0A2V9PD29-F1
#
_cell.length_a   1.000
_cell.length_b   1.000
_cell.length_c   1.000
_cell.angle_alpha   90.00
_cell.angle_beta   90.00
_cell.angle_gamma   90.00
#
_symmetry.space_group_name_H-M   'P 1'
#
loop_
_entity.id
_entity.type
_entity.pdbx_description
1 polymer ?
#
loop_
_entity_poly.entity_id
_entity_poly.type
_entity_poly.pdbx_seq_one_letter_code
_entity_poly.pdbx_strand_id
1 'polypeptide(L)'
;PETVVAWHRAAFRLFWTWKVRCGKPGRPVISSEVRDLIRKICRENPGWGAPRIHGELLKLGIDIGQSSVSKYMVLAANRHLRLGAPSWLENHAQQLVSIDFSPCPPSGSIGNSYLSKRENSLFFLTASANC
;
A
#
# COMPACT_ATOMS: atom_id res chain seq x y z
N PRO A 1 -15.78 -29.68 -4.47
CA PRO A 1 -15.99 -28.61 -5.48
C PRO A 1 -15.20 -27.32 -5.16
N GLU A 2 -13.88 -27.44 -5.01
CA GLU A 2 -12.98 -26.30 -4.73
C GLU A 2 -12.38 -25.68 -6.00
N THR A 3 -12.43 -26.44 -7.10
CA THR A 3 -11.76 -26.12 -8.36
C THR A 3 -12.32 -24.86 -9.00
N VAL A 4 -13.65 -24.71 -9.13
CA VAL A 4 -14.25 -23.54 -9.79
C VAL A 4 -13.83 -22.22 -9.13
N VAL A 5 -13.83 -22.18 -7.79
CA VAL A 5 -13.39 -21.01 -7.03
C VAL A 5 -11.89 -20.76 -7.23
N ALA A 6 -11.07 -21.81 -7.24
CA ALA A 6 -9.64 -21.70 -7.52
C ALA A 6 -9.35 -21.15 -8.92
N TRP A 7 -10.07 -21.61 -9.94
CA TRP A 7 -10.00 -21.11 -11.32
C TRP A 7 -10.40 -19.64 -11.40
N HIS A 8 -11.48 -19.24 -10.72
CA HIS A 8 -11.92 -17.85 -10.68
C HIS A 8 -10.86 -16.93 -10.06
N ARG A 9 -10.26 -17.35 -8.93
CA ARG A 9 -9.18 -16.60 -8.27
C ARG A 9 -7.96 -16.48 -9.18
N ALA A 10 -7.60 -17.55 -9.89
CA ALA A 10 -6.47 -17.54 -10.82
C ALA A 10 -6.72 -16.60 -12.02
N ALA A 11 -7.89 -16.71 -12.64
CA ALA A 11 -8.29 -15.85 -13.77
C ALA A 11 -8.33 -14.37 -13.35
N PHE A 12 -8.89 -14.07 -12.17
CA PHE A 12 -8.94 -12.71 -11.64
C PHE A 12 -7.53 -12.12 -11.42
N ARG A 13 -6.63 -12.89 -10.81
CA ARG A 13 -5.23 -12.47 -10.63
C ARG A 13 -4.54 -12.18 -11.97
N LEU A 14 -4.73 -13.04 -12.96
CA LEU A 14 -4.15 -12.85 -14.30
C LEU A 14 -4.70 -11.60 -14.97
N PHE A 15 -6.03 -11.42 -14.95
CA PHE A 15 -6.70 -10.26 -15.53
C PHE A 15 -6.18 -8.94 -14.95
N TRP A 16 -6.10 -8.84 -13.62
CA TRP A 16 -5.62 -7.61 -12.98
C TRP A 16 -4.13 -7.39 -13.16
N THR A 17 -3.33 -8.46 -13.18
CA THR A 17 -1.88 -8.35 -13.49
C THR A 17 -1.68 -7.81 -14.90
N TRP A 18 -2.42 -8.33 -15.88
CA TRP A 18 -2.39 -7.85 -17.26
C TRP A 18 -2.85 -6.39 -17.34
N LYS A 19 -3.98 -6.04 -16.71
CA LYS A 19 -4.53 -4.69 -16.73
C LYS A 19 -3.57 -3.64 -16.16
N VAL A 20 -2.85 -3.98 -15.08
CA VAL A 20 -1.83 -3.10 -14.49
C VAL A 20 -0.59 -2.99 -15.37
N ARG A 21 -0.11 -4.09 -15.95
CA ARG A 21 1.12 -4.10 -16.78
C ARG A 21 0.93 -3.48 -18.16
N CYS A 22 -0.23 -3.69 -18.77
CA CYS A 22 -0.56 -3.19 -20.11
C CYS A 22 -1.23 -1.81 -20.08
N GLY A 23 -1.56 -1.29 -18.90
CA GLY A 23 -2.06 0.06 -18.74
C GLY A 23 -1.02 1.11 -19.15
N LYS A 24 -1.47 2.19 -19.79
CA LYS A 24 -0.61 3.35 -20.07
C LYS A 24 -0.14 3.94 -18.73
N PRO A 25 1.16 4.26 -18.56
CA PRO A 25 1.62 4.95 -17.37
C PRO A 25 0.86 6.28 -17.23
N GLY A 26 0.15 6.46 -16.12
CA GLY A 26 -0.80 7.57 -15.96
C GLY A 26 -0.14 8.96 -15.97
N ARG A 27 1.11 9.10 -15.50
CA ARG A 27 1.83 10.38 -15.52
C ARG A 27 2.80 10.42 -16.69
N PRO A 28 2.76 11.47 -17.54
CA PRO A 28 3.76 11.63 -18.60
C PRO A 28 5.14 11.61 -17.98
N VAL A 29 5.94 10.73 -18.55
CA VAL A 29 7.24 10.37 -18.04
C VAL A 29 8.21 11.44 -18.54
N ILE A 30 8.94 12.11 -17.63
CA ILE A 30 10.06 13.01 -18.01
C ILE A 30 10.92 12.28 -19.05
N SER A 31 11.38 13.01 -20.08
CA SER A 31 12.18 12.42 -21.17
C SER A 31 13.32 11.57 -20.62
N SER A 32 13.59 10.45 -21.30
CA SER A 32 14.65 9.51 -20.90
C SER A 32 16.00 10.21 -20.76
N GLU A 33 16.29 11.15 -21.65
CA GLU A 33 17.52 11.95 -21.66
C GLU A 33 17.74 12.69 -20.36
N VAL A 34 16.72 13.42 -19.88
CA VAL A 34 16.87 14.19 -18.63
C VAL A 34 16.98 13.27 -17.42
N ARG A 35 16.31 12.11 -17.45
CA ARG A 35 16.49 11.11 -16.40
C ARG A 35 17.92 10.56 -16.37
N ASP A 36 18.50 10.31 -17.54
CA ASP A 36 19.86 9.80 -17.65
C ASP A 36 20.89 10.85 -17.24
N LEU A 37 20.63 12.13 -17.55
CA LEU A 37 21.40 13.26 -17.04
C LEU A 37 21.38 13.33 -15.51
N ILE A 38 20.20 13.25 -14.89
CA ILE A 38 20.06 13.25 -13.42
C ILE A 38 20.89 12.09 -12.82
N ARG A 39 20.77 10.88 -13.38
CA ARG A 39 21.52 9.70 -12.91
C ARG A 39 23.03 9.88 -13.05
N LYS A 40 23.48 10.49 -14.15
CA LYS A 40 24.91 10.77 -14.37
C LYS A 40 25.45 11.73 -13.32
N ILE A 41 24.77 12.87 -13.13
CA ILE A 41 25.15 13.88 -12.11
C ILE A 41 25.20 13.26 -10.71
N CYS A 42 24.20 12.45 -10.35
CA CYS A 42 24.17 11.78 -9.04
C CYS A 42 25.33 10.81 -8.82
N ARG A 43 25.77 10.10 -9.87
CA ARG A 43 26.90 9.16 -9.79
C ARG A 43 28.23 9.88 -9.67
N GLU A 44 28.38 10.96 -10.42
CA GLU A 44 29.59 11.80 -10.38
C GLU A 44 29.68 12.58 -9.05
N ASN A 45 28.53 12.87 -8.41
CA ASN A 45 28.45 13.70 -7.20
C ASN A 45 27.59 13.05 -6.10
N PRO A 46 28.09 12.01 -5.41
CA PRO A 46 27.31 11.25 -4.43
C PRO A 46 26.89 12.05 -3.18
N GLY A 47 27.54 13.18 -2.89
CA GLY A 47 27.18 14.06 -1.77
C GLY A 47 26.13 15.12 -2.08
N TRP A 48 25.66 15.23 -3.33
CA TRP A 48 24.74 16.30 -3.72
C TRP A 48 23.29 15.92 -3.44
N GLY A 49 22.56 16.83 -2.78
CA GLY A 49 21.13 16.70 -2.52
C GLY A 49 20.25 17.18 -3.69
N ALA A 50 18.97 16.78 -3.67
CA ALA A 50 17.98 17.17 -4.68
C ALA A 50 17.86 18.69 -4.94
N PRO A 51 17.90 19.60 -3.93
CA PRO A 51 17.86 21.03 -4.20
C PRO A 51 19.07 21.51 -5.03
N ARG A 52 20.26 20.95 -4.78
CA ARG A 52 21.47 21.36 -5.48
C ARG A 52 21.45 20.91 -6.94
N ILE A 53 21.08 19.65 -7.20
CA ILE A 53 20.97 19.11 -8.55
C ILE A 53 19.87 19.85 -9.34
N HIS A 54 18.75 20.18 -8.70
CA HIS A 54 17.70 20.98 -9.33
C HIS A 54 18.22 22.36 -9.79
N GLY A 55 19.01 23.05 -8.95
CA GLY A 55 19.63 24.32 -9.32
C GLY A 55 20.56 24.20 -10.54
N GLU A 56 21.32 23.12 -10.67
CA GLU A 56 22.15 22.89 -11.86
C GLU A 56 21.32 22.60 -13.12
N LEU A 57 20.20 21.89 -12.99
CA LEU A 57 19.28 21.65 -14.12
C LEU A 57 18.61 22.94 -14.58
N LEU A 58 18.24 23.83 -13.65
CA LEU A 58 17.68 25.14 -14.00
C LEU A 58 18.67 26.00 -14.79
N LYS A 59 19.97 25.95 -14.45
CA LYS A 59 21.02 26.64 -15.23
C LYS A 59 21.15 26.11 -16.66
N LEU A 60 20.83 24.83 -16.87
CA LEU A 60 20.80 24.19 -18.20
C LEU A 60 19.49 24.45 -18.97
N GLY A 61 18.58 25.27 -18.41
CA GLY A 61 17.28 25.57 -19.04
C GLY A 61 16.26 24.44 -18.89
N ILE A 62 16.51 23.46 -18.02
CA ILE A 62 15.62 22.32 -17.79
C ILE A 62 14.73 22.62 -16.59
N ASP A 63 13.46 22.97 -16.84
CA ASP A 63 12.48 23.19 -15.78
C ASP A 63 11.84 21.86 -15.30
N ILE A 64 12.30 21.38 -14.15
CA ILE A 64 11.79 20.18 -13.49
C ILE A 64 11.64 20.44 -12.02
N GLY A 65 10.46 20.18 -11.46
CA GLY A 65 10.23 20.29 -10.02
C GLY A 65 11.18 19.42 -9.19
N GLN A 66 11.71 19.99 -8.11
CA GLN A 66 12.66 19.34 -7.19
C GLN A 66 12.19 17.96 -6.68
N SER A 67 10.89 17.77 -6.48
CA SER A 67 10.29 16.48 -6.09
C SER A 67 10.50 15.38 -7.15
N SER A 68 10.52 15.76 -8.44
CA SER A 68 10.81 14.83 -9.54
C SER A 68 12.29 14.47 -9.57
N VAL A 69 13.18 15.43 -9.31
CA VAL A 69 14.62 15.15 -9.16
C VAL A 69 14.85 14.15 -8.03
N SER A 70 14.27 14.41 -6.85
CA SER A 70 14.33 13.49 -5.70
C SER A 70 13.84 12.08 -6.04
N LYS A 71 12.70 11.95 -6.75
CA LYS A 71 12.19 10.65 -7.21
C LYS A 71 13.22 9.88 -8.04
N TYR A 72 13.92 10.55 -8.96
CA TYR A 72 14.91 9.89 -9.82
C TYR A 72 16.25 9.64 -9.11
N MET A 73 16.60 10.45 -8.11
CA MET A 73 17.72 10.17 -7.20
C MET A 73 17.49 8.90 -6.38
N VAL A 74 16.30 8.74 -5.77
CA VAL A 74 15.95 7.55 -4.97
C VAL A 74 15.95 6.29 -5.83
N LEU A 75 15.44 6.36 -7.07
CA LEU A 75 15.51 5.23 -8.00
C LEU A 75 16.95 4.88 -8.41
N ALA A 76 17.83 5.88 -8.54
CA ALA A 76 19.25 5.65 -8.79
C ALA A 76 19.92 5.00 -7.56
N ALA A 77 19.65 5.51 -6.36
CA ALA A 77 20.15 4.98 -5.09
C ALA A 77 19.63 3.55 -4.83
N ASN A 78 18.34 3.29 -5.00
CA ASN A 78 17.74 1.94 -4.85
C ASN A 78 18.24 0.94 -5.89
N ARG A 79 18.71 1.39 -7.06
CA ARG A 79 19.41 0.50 -8.00
C ARG A 79 20.75 0.03 -7.44
N HIS A 80 21.40 0.84 -6.61
CA HIS A 80 22.61 0.48 -5.87
C HIS A 80 22.30 -0.25 -4.56
N LEU A 81 21.22 0.14 -3.86
CA LEU A 81 20.70 -0.49 -2.65
C LEU A 81 19.68 -1.57 -3.04
N ARG A 82 20.17 -2.71 -3.56
CA ARG A 82 19.37 -3.93 -3.73
C ARG A 82 19.02 -4.60 -2.39
N LEU A 83 18.69 -3.83 -1.36
CA LEU A 83 18.18 -4.34 -0.09
C LEU A 83 16.69 -4.01 -0.07
N GLY A 84 15.91 -5.02 -0.42
CA GLY A 84 14.48 -4.87 -0.62
C GLY A 84 13.71 -4.55 0.66
N ALA A 85 12.42 -4.32 0.44
CA ALA A 85 11.36 -4.11 1.42
C ALA A 85 11.17 -5.14 2.58
N PRO A 86 11.80 -6.34 2.67
CA PRO A 86 11.62 -7.20 3.84
C PRO A 86 11.89 -6.54 5.19
N SER A 87 12.96 -5.75 5.35
CA SER A 87 13.35 -5.27 6.68
C SER A 87 12.33 -4.32 7.32
N TRP A 88 11.66 -3.48 6.53
CA TRP A 88 10.63 -2.58 7.06
C TRP A 88 9.38 -3.35 7.49
N LEU A 89 8.95 -4.32 6.68
CA LEU A 89 7.81 -5.18 6.98
C LEU A 89 8.10 -6.08 8.19
N GLU A 90 9.28 -6.68 8.27
CA GLU A 90 9.71 -7.48 9.42
C GLU A 90 9.72 -6.66 10.71
N ASN A 91 10.19 -5.41 10.63
CA ASN A 91 10.27 -4.53 11.79
C ASN A 91 8.89 -4.03 12.27
N HIS A 92 7.91 -3.90 11.36
CA HIS A 92 6.58 -3.39 11.70
C HIS A 92 5.48 -4.45 11.74
N ALA A 93 5.77 -5.71 11.39
CA ALA A 93 4.78 -6.79 11.37
C ALA A 93 4.07 -6.98 12.72
N GLN A 94 4.81 -6.82 13.82
CA GLN A 94 4.26 -6.92 15.19
C GLN A 94 3.34 -5.74 15.58
N GLN A 95 3.38 -4.64 14.80
CA GLN A 95 2.57 -3.44 15.05
C GLN A 95 1.34 -3.37 14.13
N LEU A 96 1.20 -4.29 13.19
CA LEU A 96 0.04 -4.38 12.30
C LEU A 96 -1.08 -5.15 13.00
N VAL A 97 -2.22 -4.50 13.18
CA VAL A 97 -3.46 -5.15 13.63
C VAL A 97 -4.40 -5.29 12.44
N SER A 98 -4.82 -6.52 12.14
CA SER A 98 -5.88 -6.78 11.16
C SER A 98 -7.24 -6.57 11.80
N ILE A 99 -8.06 -5.70 11.22
CA ILE A 99 -9.47 -5.54 11.61
C ILE A 99 -10.31 -6.19 10.50
N ASP A 100 -10.88 -7.34 10.80
CA ASP A 100 -11.80 -8.03 9.90
C ASP A 100 -13.22 -7.49 10.11
N PHE A 101 -13.71 -6.69 9.16
CA PHE A 101 -15.11 -6.28 9.15
C PHE A 101 -15.96 -7.42 8.60
N SER A 102 -16.53 -8.23 9.49
CA SER A 102 -17.60 -9.15 9.11
C SER A 102 -18.87 -8.33 8.80
N PRO A 103 -19.51 -8.50 7.62
CA PRO A 103 -20.77 -7.84 7.34
C PRO A 103 -21.81 -8.26 8.39
N CYS A 104 -22.36 -7.28 9.11
CA CYS A 104 -23.55 -7.49 9.94
C CYS A 104 -24.66 -8.02 9.02
N PRO A 105 -25.27 -9.18 9.31
CA PRO A 105 -26.38 -9.67 8.51
C PRO A 105 -27.52 -8.64 8.60
N PRO A 106 -28.15 -8.26 7.48
CA PRO A 106 -29.26 -7.32 7.51
C PRO A 106 -30.36 -7.90 8.40
N SER A 107 -30.75 -7.12 9.41
CA SER A 107 -31.83 -7.43 10.33
C SER A 107 -33.12 -7.66 9.54
N GLY A 108 -33.50 -8.92 9.40
CA GLY A 108 -34.71 -9.29 8.69
C GLY A 108 -34.87 -10.79 8.60
N SER A 109 -35.05 -11.46 9.74
CA SER A 109 -35.90 -12.65 9.87
C SER A 109 -35.95 -13.10 11.33
N ILE A 110 -37.17 -13.08 11.85
CA ILE A 110 -37.63 -13.63 13.12
C ILE A 110 -37.25 -15.12 13.22
N GLY A 111 -36.73 -15.56 14.36
CA GLY A 111 -36.51 -16.98 14.62
C GLY A 111 -35.69 -17.24 15.88
N ASN A 112 -36.39 -17.50 16.98
CA ASN A 112 -35.86 -17.90 18.28
C ASN A 112 -34.85 -19.05 18.19
N SER A 113 -33.97 -19.07 19.21
CA SER A 113 -33.28 -20.23 19.82
C SER A 113 -31.76 -20.24 19.65
N TYR A 114 -31.03 -19.71 20.63
CA TYR A 114 -29.75 -20.29 21.01
C TYR A 114 -29.69 -20.50 22.52
N LEU A 115 -29.81 -21.79 22.86
CA LEU A 115 -29.46 -22.44 24.11
C LEU A 115 -28.04 -22.12 24.58
N SER A 116 -27.85 -22.34 25.88
CA SER A 116 -26.60 -22.52 26.63
C SER A 116 -26.04 -21.28 27.32
N LYS A 117 -26.43 -21.12 28.59
CA LYS A 117 -25.44 -20.81 29.63
C LYS A 117 -25.73 -21.61 30.89
N ARG A 118 -24.65 -22.23 31.36
CA ARG A 118 -24.53 -23.16 32.49
C ARG A 118 -25.09 -22.59 33.77
N GLU A 119 -25.52 -23.54 34.59
CA GLU A 119 -25.98 -23.43 35.96
C GLU A 119 -25.07 -22.59 36.87
N ASN A 120 -25.73 -21.98 37.85
CA ASN A 120 -25.24 -21.56 39.16
C ASN A 120 -24.35 -20.31 39.23
N SER A 121 -25.01 -19.14 39.21
CA SER A 121 -24.92 -18.25 40.37
C SER A 121 -26.09 -17.25 40.36
N LEU A 122 -26.91 -17.33 41.41
CA LEU A 122 -28.04 -16.46 41.69
C LEU A 122 -27.56 -15.03 41.91
N PHE A 123 -27.92 -14.10 41.02
CA PHE A 123 -28.05 -12.69 41.36
C PHE A 123 -29.33 -12.15 40.75
N PHE A 124 -30.37 -12.11 41.58
CA PHE A 124 -31.55 -11.29 41.34
C PHE A 124 -31.14 -9.82 41.55
N LEU A 125 -31.08 -9.04 40.48
CA LEU A 125 -31.22 -7.60 40.58
C LEU A 125 -32.51 -7.21 39.85
N THR A 126 -33.55 -7.01 40.67
CA THR A 126 -34.74 -6.24 40.34
C THR A 126 -34.34 -4.83 39.90
N ALA A 127 -34.47 -4.51 38.62
CA ALA A 127 -34.48 -3.12 38.17
C ALA A 127 -35.93 -2.63 38.16
N SER A 128 -36.26 -1.87 39.20
CA SER A 128 -37.47 -1.06 39.28
C SER A 128 -37.56 -0.16 38.05
N ALA A 129 -38.69 -0.23 37.36
CA ALA A 129 -39.11 0.84 36.48
C ALA A 129 -39.23 2.14 37.28
N ASN A 130 -38.66 3.21 36.77
CA ASN A 130 -39.15 4.58 36.90
C ASN A 130 -38.69 5.34 35.66
N CYS A 131 -39.58 6.19 35.14
CA CYS A 131 -39.58 6.87 33.85
C CYS A 131 -38.22 7.37 33.34
#